data_AF-A0A9D2F3V2-F1
#
_entry.id   AF-A0A9D2F3V2-F1
#
_cell.length_a   1.000
_cell.length_b   1.000
_cell.length_c   1.000
_cell.angle_alpha   90.00
_cell.angle_beta   90.00
_cell.angle_gamma   90.00
#
_symmetry.space_group_name_H-M   'P 1'
#
loop_
_entity.id
_entity.type
_entity.pdbx_description
1 polymer ?
#
loop_
_entity_poly.entity_id
_entity_poly.type
_entity_poly.pdbx_seq_one_letter_code
_entity_poly.pdbx_strand_id
1 'polypeptide(L)'
;MPNPQRPGSDRYRQNRPQNDYTWQEGWARPEPPRRPAGQPNRRPPLTPEQQRALARRARERRRRRRRTFALGTAGGILLLSAVITLLLPRSVTGEPAPVEQPETGTAQLVAPLPYGGADQAEGSGSSAATLNWGSVGPVQQTEDTGYTYTAMPAAPAALPEFGRVDTTWFADAAFLGDSLTAGFCESEYDIDVGGALICGYEGVSPNTIVNRTTAKNPDRGEEVAMDVLAAAQPAKLYILIGTNALVQTGNDESFLNYYGRMLDELRTALPNTALYVQSILTATQETVNDDAPGLAPDRLATINAAIQGLCAERGCYFLDLNAEFSDDSGYLLTDYAQPDGVHLTVSGYNKWVSYLCTHVPYNKNNPYQAGSTYYLSDDVKELLADLP
;
A
#
# COMPACT_ATOMS: atom_id res chain seq x y z
N MET A 1 62.63 35.21 39.66
CA MET A 1 61.49 36.03 39.17
C MET A 1 61.64 36.22 37.67
N PRO A 2 60.61 36.17 36.82
CA PRO A 2 59.27 35.61 36.98
C PRO A 2 58.78 34.72 35.79
N ASN A 3 57.89 33.79 36.14
CA ASN A 3 56.73 33.22 35.44
C ASN A 3 56.65 33.14 33.89
N PRO A 4 56.52 31.92 33.30
CA PRO A 4 55.94 31.72 31.97
C PRO A 4 54.43 31.38 32.06
N GLN A 5 53.61 32.19 31.39
CA GLN A 5 52.18 31.93 31.17
C GLN A 5 52.00 30.77 30.17
N ARG A 6 51.13 29.81 30.52
CA ARG A 6 50.73 28.66 29.70
C ARG A 6 49.86 29.10 28.52
N PRO A 7 50.04 28.51 27.32
CA PRO A 7 49.01 28.46 26.30
C PRO A 7 48.05 27.30 26.55
N GLY A 8 46.76 27.57 26.44
CA GLY A 8 45.67 26.61 26.66
C GLY A 8 45.58 25.54 25.57
N SER A 9 45.25 24.32 25.99
CA SER A 9 44.83 23.23 25.14
C SER A 9 43.31 23.15 25.12
N ASP A 10 42.71 23.52 24.00
CA ASP A 10 41.34 23.17 23.67
C ASP A 10 41.24 21.71 23.20
N ARG A 11 40.05 21.15 23.47
CA ARG A 11 39.36 20.00 22.84
C ARG A 11 39.25 18.70 23.65
N TYR A 12 37.99 18.27 23.72
CA TYR A 12 37.42 17.03 24.26
C TYR A 12 37.23 16.93 25.78
N ARG A 13 36.18 17.59 26.29
CA ARG A 13 35.35 17.03 27.37
C ARG A 13 33.94 16.81 26.86
N GLN A 14 33.61 15.54 26.62
CA GLN A 14 32.24 15.08 26.48
C GLN A 14 31.48 15.43 27.77
N ASN A 15 30.36 16.14 27.64
CA ASN A 15 29.39 16.31 28.72
C ASN A 15 28.74 14.94 28.99
N ARG A 16 29.29 14.18 29.94
CA ARG A 16 28.52 13.14 30.64
C ARG A 16 27.72 13.83 31.74
N PRO A 17 26.38 13.67 31.81
CA PRO A 17 25.65 14.11 32.98
C PRO A 17 26.14 13.32 34.19
N GLN A 18 26.66 14.03 35.19
CA GLN A 18 27.07 13.47 36.47
C GLN A 18 25.79 13.20 37.26
N ASN A 19 25.29 11.96 37.18
CA ASN A 19 24.19 11.50 38.03
C ASN A 19 24.78 11.25 39.42
N ASP A 20 24.51 12.14 40.36
CA ASP A 20 24.77 11.89 41.77
C ASP A 20 23.71 10.93 42.32
N TYR A 21 24.16 9.88 43.01
CA TYR A 21 23.31 8.85 43.62
C TYR A 21 23.41 8.92 45.15
N THR A 22 22.26 8.94 45.83
CA THR A 22 22.21 8.76 47.29
C THR A 22 21.73 7.35 47.64
N TRP A 23 22.44 6.69 48.54
CA TRP A 23 22.16 5.34 48.99
C TRP A 23 21.27 5.33 50.24
N GLN A 24 20.09 4.72 50.16
CA GLN A 24 19.26 4.37 51.32
C GLN A 24 18.75 2.95 51.17
N GLU A 25 18.84 2.16 52.25
CA GLU A 25 18.36 0.76 52.32
C GLU A 25 18.80 -0.14 51.15
N GLY A 26 20.05 0.02 50.69
CA GLY A 26 20.69 -0.91 49.76
C GLY A 26 20.34 -0.74 48.27
N TRP A 27 19.53 0.26 47.87
CA TRP A 27 19.23 0.53 46.46
C TRP A 27 19.42 2.00 46.07
N ALA A 28 19.97 2.25 44.88
CA ALA A 28 20.23 3.60 44.37
C ALA A 28 18.97 4.17 43.67
N ARG A 29 18.51 5.36 44.09
CA ARG A 29 17.46 6.12 43.41
C ARG A 29 18.05 7.36 42.71
N PRO A 30 17.67 7.66 41.45
CA PRO A 30 18.09 8.88 40.76
C PRO A 30 17.35 10.11 41.31
N GLU A 31 18.09 11.18 41.62
CA GLU A 31 17.54 12.44 42.10
C GLU A 31 16.92 13.22 40.91
N PRO A 32 15.70 13.77 41.01
CA PRO A 32 15.12 14.57 39.94
C PRO A 32 15.87 15.89 39.77
N PRO A 33 16.03 16.42 38.54
CA PRO A 33 16.84 17.60 38.29
C PRO A 33 16.26 18.85 38.98
N ARG A 34 17.11 19.57 39.71
CA ARG A 34 16.76 20.86 40.34
C ARG A 34 16.40 21.88 39.26
N ARG A 35 15.17 22.41 39.30
CA ARG A 35 14.74 23.48 38.40
C ARG A 35 15.39 24.81 38.82
N PRO A 36 15.98 25.59 37.89
CA PRO A 36 16.43 26.94 38.18
C PRO A 36 15.23 27.87 38.40
N ALA A 37 15.29 28.68 39.46
CA ALA A 37 14.29 29.69 39.78
C ALA A 37 14.42 30.88 38.82
N GLY A 38 13.29 31.28 38.21
CA GLY A 38 13.16 32.52 37.43
C GLY A 38 12.80 32.30 35.95
N GLN A 39 11.52 32.16 35.65
CA GLN A 39 10.98 32.38 34.30
C GLN A 39 9.66 33.17 34.39
N PRO A 40 9.45 34.21 33.57
CA PRO A 40 8.23 35.02 33.62
C PRO A 40 7.03 34.24 33.07
N ASN A 41 5.87 34.50 33.68
CA ASN A 41 4.54 33.91 33.44
C ASN A 41 4.35 33.23 32.07
N ARG A 42 4.25 31.89 32.10
CA ARG A 42 3.61 31.13 31.02
C ARG A 42 2.18 31.62 30.88
N ARG A 43 1.79 32.02 29.67
CA ARG A 43 0.40 32.36 29.35
C ARG A 43 -0.50 31.16 29.72
N PRO A 44 -1.67 31.40 30.34
CA PRO A 44 -2.58 30.31 30.67
C PRO A 44 -2.98 29.56 29.40
N PRO A 45 -3.24 28.24 29.51
CA PRO A 45 -3.69 27.44 28.38
C PRO A 45 -4.97 28.05 27.79
N LEU A 46 -5.03 28.11 26.45
CA LEU A 46 -6.17 28.64 25.71
C LEU A 46 -7.42 27.84 26.03
N THR A 47 -8.55 28.53 26.25
CA THR A 47 -9.82 27.84 26.46
C THR A 47 -10.27 27.12 25.18
N PRO A 48 -11.12 26.08 25.28
CA PRO A 48 -11.63 25.34 24.11
C PRO A 48 -12.29 26.24 23.06
N GLU A 49 -12.91 27.35 23.49
CA GLU A 49 -13.49 28.35 22.57
C GLU A 49 -12.44 29.16 21.81
N GLN A 50 -11.34 29.54 22.48
CA GLN A 50 -10.22 30.23 21.84
C GLN A 50 -9.51 29.32 20.82
N GLN A 51 -9.38 28.03 21.13
CA GLN A 51 -8.86 27.03 20.19
C GLN A 51 -9.76 26.88 18.96
N ARG A 52 -11.09 26.81 19.15
CA ARG A 52 -12.06 26.77 18.05
C ARG A 52 -12.03 28.04 17.19
N ALA A 53 -11.87 29.21 17.81
CA ALA A 53 -11.76 30.49 17.09
C ALA A 53 -10.48 30.59 16.24
N LEU A 54 -9.36 30.07 16.75
CA LEU A 54 -8.10 29.99 15.98
C LEU A 54 -8.21 29.00 14.82
N ALA A 55 -8.84 27.84 15.04
CA ALA A 55 -9.10 26.86 13.98
C ALA A 55 -9.98 27.44 12.85
N ARG A 56 -11.02 28.23 13.21
CA ARG A 56 -11.85 28.94 12.22
C ARG A 56 -11.05 29.97 11.41
N ARG A 57 -10.22 30.79 12.08
CA ARG A 57 -9.36 31.78 11.41
C ARG A 57 -8.29 31.14 10.52
N ALA A 58 -7.77 29.96 10.88
CA ALA A 58 -6.84 29.19 10.06
C ALA A 58 -7.52 28.64 8.79
N ARG A 59 -8.76 28.13 8.91
CA ARG A 59 -9.58 27.65 7.78
C ARG A 59 -9.90 28.78 6.79
N GLU A 60 -10.22 29.98 7.27
CA GLU A 60 -10.48 31.14 6.40
C GLU A 60 -9.22 31.62 5.65
N ARG A 61 -8.05 31.62 6.30
CA ARG A 61 -6.77 31.93 5.65
C ARG A 61 -6.42 30.91 4.55
N ARG A 62 -6.67 29.61 4.77
CA ARG A 62 -6.48 28.56 3.76
C ARG A 62 -7.42 28.73 2.56
N ARG A 63 -8.71 29.06 2.77
CA ARG A 63 -9.66 29.33 1.68
C ARG A 63 -9.27 30.53 0.82
N ARG A 64 -8.75 31.60 1.42
CA ARG A 64 -8.28 32.78 0.67
C ARG A 64 -7.03 32.48 -0.19
N ARG A 65 -6.07 31.71 0.32
CA ARG A 65 -4.88 31.29 -0.44
C ARG A 65 -5.20 30.36 -1.61
N ARG A 66 -6.16 29.44 -1.45
CA ARG A 66 -6.61 28.55 -2.54
C ARG A 66 -7.27 29.31 -3.70
N ARG A 67 -8.06 30.34 -3.40
CA ARG A 67 -8.69 31.20 -4.43
C ARG A 67 -7.69 32.01 -5.25
N THR A 68 -6.59 32.48 -4.64
CA THR A 68 -5.56 33.22 -5.36
C THR A 68 -4.66 32.31 -6.22
N PHE A 69 -4.54 31.03 -5.89
CA PHE A 69 -3.71 30.08 -6.66
C PHE A 69 -4.45 29.50 -7.88
N ALA A 70 -5.76 29.21 -7.75
CA ALA A 70 -6.59 28.67 -8.83
C ALA A 70 -6.76 29.63 -10.03
N LEU A 71 -6.71 30.95 -9.80
CA LEU A 71 -6.80 31.96 -10.88
C LEU A 71 -5.51 32.05 -11.71
N GLY A 72 -4.35 31.66 -11.17
CA GLY A 72 -3.07 31.73 -11.87
C GLY A 72 -2.82 30.55 -12.82
N THR A 73 -3.30 29.36 -12.47
CA THR A 73 -3.09 28.13 -13.25
C THR A 73 -4.00 28.06 -14.49
N ALA A 74 -5.25 28.51 -14.38
CA ALA A 74 -6.19 28.53 -15.50
C ALA A 74 -5.71 29.45 -16.66
N GLY A 75 -5.05 30.56 -16.34
CA GLY A 75 -4.51 31.49 -17.36
C GLY A 75 -3.33 30.92 -18.14
N GLY A 76 -2.50 30.09 -17.52
CA GLY A 76 -1.37 29.43 -18.18
C GLY A 76 -1.80 28.33 -19.15
N ILE A 77 -2.82 27.56 -18.79
CA ILE A 77 -3.35 26.44 -19.59
C ILE A 77 -4.04 26.97 -20.87
N LEU A 78 -4.79 28.07 -20.78
CA LEU A 78 -5.45 28.68 -21.94
C LEU A 78 -4.46 29.26 -22.98
N LEU A 79 -3.31 29.75 -22.54
CA LEU A 79 -2.27 30.23 -23.45
C LEU A 79 -1.57 29.06 -24.17
N LEU A 80 -1.37 27.94 -23.48
CA LEU A 80 -0.74 26.75 -24.06
C LEU A 80 -1.68 26.05 -25.06
N SER A 81 -2.99 26.00 -24.79
CA SER A 81 -3.98 25.36 -25.68
C SER A 81 -4.19 26.13 -27.00
N ALA A 82 -4.14 27.47 -26.96
CA ALA A 82 -4.24 28.31 -28.16
C ALA A 82 -3.08 28.09 -29.15
N VAL A 83 -1.87 27.79 -28.64
CA VAL A 83 -0.68 27.52 -29.47
C VAL A 83 -0.78 26.14 -30.15
N ILE A 84 -1.32 25.14 -29.46
CA ILE A 84 -1.45 23.76 -29.98
C ILE A 84 -2.54 23.67 -31.06
N THR A 85 -3.60 24.46 -30.95
CA THR A 85 -4.73 24.45 -31.90
C THR A 85 -4.33 25.01 -33.28
N LEU A 86 -3.26 25.80 -33.35
CA LEU A 86 -2.81 26.43 -34.60
C LEU A 86 -1.92 25.51 -35.47
N LEU A 87 -1.46 24.37 -34.93
CA LEU A 87 -0.40 23.56 -35.54
C LEU A 87 -0.84 22.18 -36.07
N LEU A 88 -2.14 21.83 -36.04
CA LEU A 88 -2.61 20.52 -36.51
C LEU A 88 -3.60 20.63 -37.70
N PRO A 89 -3.34 19.95 -38.82
CA PRO A 89 -4.22 19.93 -39.99
C PRO A 89 -5.46 19.04 -39.78
N ARG A 90 -6.60 19.51 -40.27
CA ARG A 90 -7.92 18.85 -40.18
C ARG A 90 -8.13 17.81 -41.29
N SER A 91 -8.44 16.58 -40.89
CA SER A 91 -9.29 15.54 -41.56
C SER A 91 -8.93 14.19 -40.92
N VAL A 92 -9.82 13.26 -40.60
CA VAL A 92 -10.91 12.68 -41.39
C VAL A 92 -12.01 12.16 -40.43
N THR A 93 -13.25 12.52 -40.75
CA THR A 93 -14.52 12.03 -40.19
C THR A 93 -14.92 10.68 -40.79
N GLY A 94 -15.45 9.76 -39.97
CA GLY A 94 -16.16 8.56 -40.43
C GLY A 94 -17.07 7.98 -39.33
N GLU A 95 -18.38 7.97 -39.60
CA GLU A 95 -19.45 7.40 -38.76
C GLU A 95 -19.60 5.86 -38.92
N PRO A 96 -20.30 5.17 -37.99
CA PRO A 96 -20.23 3.71 -37.81
C PRO A 96 -21.39 2.93 -38.45
N ALA A 97 -21.22 1.60 -38.58
CA ALA A 97 -22.28 0.64 -38.89
C ALA A 97 -22.31 -0.50 -37.84
N PRO A 98 -23.49 -1.11 -37.56
CA PRO A 98 -23.76 -1.88 -36.35
C PRO A 98 -23.50 -3.40 -36.50
N VAL A 99 -23.33 -4.10 -35.38
CA VAL A 99 -23.22 -5.57 -35.33
C VAL A 99 -24.14 -6.17 -34.25
N GLU A 100 -24.78 -7.27 -34.63
CA GLU A 100 -25.74 -8.13 -33.93
C GLU A 100 -25.21 -8.88 -32.70
N GLN A 101 -26.13 -9.22 -31.80
CA GLN A 101 -25.97 -10.14 -30.67
C GLN A 101 -26.00 -11.63 -31.10
N PRO A 102 -25.48 -12.54 -30.25
CA PRO A 102 -26.30 -13.71 -29.92
C PRO A 102 -26.33 -14.07 -28.43
N GLU A 103 -27.57 -14.21 -27.94
CA GLU A 103 -28.19 -15.29 -27.15
C GLU A 103 -27.38 -16.14 -26.14
N THR A 104 -28.08 -16.33 -25.02
CA THR A 104 -27.79 -17.07 -23.80
C THR A 104 -27.62 -18.59 -23.97
N GLY A 105 -26.65 -19.17 -23.26
CA GLY A 105 -26.52 -20.61 -23.04
C GLY A 105 -26.21 -20.92 -21.58
N THR A 106 -27.17 -21.53 -20.88
CA THR A 106 -27.02 -22.06 -19.52
C THR A 106 -26.11 -23.29 -19.51
N ALA A 107 -25.02 -23.27 -18.75
CA ALA A 107 -24.21 -24.45 -18.48
C ALA A 107 -23.99 -24.61 -16.96
N GLN A 108 -24.60 -25.65 -16.39
CA GLN A 108 -24.36 -26.11 -15.02
C GLN A 108 -22.90 -26.58 -14.88
N LEU A 109 -22.19 -26.02 -13.90
CA LEU A 109 -20.88 -26.49 -13.44
C LEU A 109 -21.08 -27.78 -12.61
N VAL A 110 -20.76 -28.93 -13.19
CA VAL A 110 -20.53 -30.18 -12.46
C VAL A 110 -19.03 -30.26 -12.19
N ALA A 111 -18.64 -30.30 -10.91
CA ALA A 111 -17.25 -30.47 -10.49
C ALA A 111 -16.72 -31.87 -10.91
N PRO A 112 -15.47 -31.99 -11.40
CA PRO A 112 -14.88 -33.30 -11.65
C PRO A 112 -14.31 -33.90 -10.36
N LEU A 113 -14.82 -35.08 -10.00
CA LEU A 113 -14.16 -36.00 -9.07
C LEU A 113 -12.85 -36.52 -9.71
N PRO A 114 -11.75 -36.69 -8.96
CA PRO A 114 -10.51 -37.21 -9.51
C PRO A 114 -10.62 -38.72 -9.76
N TYR A 115 -10.69 -39.10 -11.03
CA TYR A 115 -10.49 -40.47 -11.49
C TYR A 115 -8.98 -40.72 -11.61
N GLY A 116 -8.42 -41.49 -10.67
CA GLY A 116 -7.07 -42.06 -10.80
C GLY A 116 -7.12 -43.29 -11.70
N GLY A 117 -6.43 -43.24 -12.85
CA GLY A 117 -6.32 -44.31 -13.82
C GLY A 117 -5.50 -45.52 -13.32
N ALA A 118 -5.85 -46.67 -13.88
CA ALA A 118 -5.45 -48.03 -13.54
C ALA A 118 -4.01 -48.43 -13.94
N ASP A 119 -3.45 -49.44 -13.26
CA ASP A 119 -2.99 -50.68 -13.93
C ASP A 119 -2.80 -51.85 -12.92
N GLN A 120 -3.05 -53.06 -13.41
CA GLN A 120 -3.28 -54.31 -12.67
C GLN A 120 -2.01 -54.92 -12.03
N ALA A 121 -2.16 -55.48 -10.82
CA ALA A 121 -1.50 -56.72 -10.41
C ALA A 121 -2.32 -57.42 -9.30
N GLU A 122 -2.61 -58.70 -9.52
CA GLU A 122 -3.32 -59.60 -8.60
C GLU A 122 -2.58 -59.79 -7.27
N GLY A 123 -3.31 -59.85 -6.16
CA GLY A 123 -2.73 -60.25 -4.87
C GLY A 123 -3.61 -59.90 -3.68
N SER A 124 -4.30 -60.90 -3.14
CA SER A 124 -5.01 -60.87 -1.85
C SER A 124 -4.13 -60.29 -0.73
N GLY A 125 -4.64 -59.28 -0.04
CA GLY A 125 -4.00 -58.74 1.17
C GLY A 125 -4.58 -57.40 1.58
N SER A 126 -5.33 -57.40 2.69
CA SER A 126 -5.71 -56.22 3.45
C SER A 126 -4.53 -55.24 3.57
N SER A 127 -4.57 -54.17 2.81
CA SER A 127 -3.72 -53.01 3.01
C SER A 127 -4.66 -51.82 3.14
N ALA A 128 -4.69 -51.26 4.36
CA ALA A 128 -5.31 -49.98 4.61
C ALA A 128 -4.82 -49.03 3.52
N ALA A 129 -5.76 -48.49 2.74
CA ALA A 129 -5.48 -47.45 1.77
C ALA A 129 -4.69 -46.37 2.52
N THR A 130 -3.40 -46.28 2.21
CA THR A 130 -2.56 -45.21 2.73
C THR A 130 -3.12 -43.97 2.05
N LEU A 131 -3.98 -43.25 2.76
CA LEU A 131 -4.48 -41.96 2.34
C LEU A 131 -3.24 -41.11 2.07
N ASN A 132 -2.94 -40.91 0.80
CA ASN A 132 -1.95 -39.95 0.37
C ASN A 132 -2.59 -38.57 0.63
N TRP A 133 -2.42 -38.08 1.85
CA TRP A 133 -2.67 -36.69 2.21
C TRP A 133 -1.64 -35.84 1.49
N GLY A 134 -1.78 -35.67 0.17
CA GLY A 134 -1.11 -34.57 -0.53
C GLY A 134 -1.24 -33.30 0.32
N SER A 135 -0.20 -32.47 0.33
CA SER A 135 -0.04 -31.30 1.21
C SER A 135 -1.40 -30.71 1.63
N VAL A 136 -1.77 -30.97 2.88
CA VAL A 136 -3.05 -30.60 3.46
C VAL A 136 -3.24 -29.10 3.23
N GLY A 137 -4.29 -28.72 2.48
CA GLY A 137 -4.52 -27.32 2.15
C GLY A 137 -5.29 -26.57 3.25
N PRO A 138 -5.73 -25.34 2.98
CA PRO A 138 -6.25 -24.44 3.99
C PRO A 138 -7.41 -25.05 4.80
N VAL A 139 -7.31 -24.90 6.13
CA VAL A 139 -8.37 -25.26 7.08
C VAL A 139 -9.38 -24.12 7.15
N GLN A 140 -10.64 -24.40 6.85
CA GLN A 140 -11.76 -23.43 6.91
C GLN A 140 -12.79 -23.87 7.95
N GLN A 141 -13.47 -22.89 8.55
CA GLN A 141 -14.66 -23.16 9.37
C GLN A 141 -15.86 -23.48 8.48
N THR A 142 -16.66 -24.49 8.86
CA THR A 142 -17.95 -24.80 8.21
C THR A 142 -19.05 -24.98 9.26
N GLU A 143 -20.26 -24.53 8.93
CA GLU A 143 -21.41 -24.58 9.84
C GLU A 143 -21.81 -26.03 10.21
N ASP A 144 -21.63 -26.98 9.29
CA ASP A 144 -22.12 -28.35 9.44
C ASP A 144 -21.11 -29.35 10.04
N THR A 145 -19.81 -29.11 9.92
CA THR A 145 -18.76 -30.05 10.34
C THR A 145 -17.67 -29.45 11.24
N GLY A 146 -17.79 -28.17 11.60
CA GLY A 146 -16.82 -27.43 12.41
C GLY A 146 -15.66 -26.92 11.56
N TYR A 147 -14.82 -27.83 11.04
CA TYR A 147 -13.65 -27.48 10.22
C TYR A 147 -13.48 -28.44 9.04
N THR A 148 -13.14 -27.91 7.86
CA THR A 148 -12.82 -28.70 6.66
C THR A 148 -11.48 -28.31 6.08
N TYR A 149 -10.88 -29.24 5.35
CA TYR A 149 -9.67 -28.99 4.55
C TYR A 149 -10.05 -28.76 3.09
N THR A 150 -9.44 -27.76 2.49
CA THR A 150 -9.53 -27.54 1.05
C THR A 150 -8.26 -28.03 0.37
N ALA A 151 -8.35 -28.49 -0.88
CA ALA A 151 -7.16 -28.72 -1.68
C ALA A 151 -6.46 -27.37 -1.90
N MET A 152 -5.12 -27.35 -1.88
CA MET A 152 -4.36 -26.15 -2.26
C MET A 152 -4.79 -25.74 -3.68
N PRO A 153 -5.46 -24.58 -3.86
CA PRO A 153 -5.76 -24.13 -5.20
C PRO A 153 -4.45 -23.93 -5.96
N ALA A 154 -4.47 -24.11 -7.28
CA ALA A 154 -3.37 -23.62 -8.12
C ALA A 154 -3.09 -22.16 -7.74
N ALA A 155 -1.82 -21.79 -7.59
CA ALA A 155 -1.44 -20.46 -7.12
C ALA A 155 -2.19 -19.40 -7.93
N PRO A 156 -3.15 -18.68 -7.33
CA PRO A 156 -4.04 -17.83 -8.07
C PRO A 156 -3.27 -16.62 -8.61
N ALA A 157 -3.68 -16.12 -9.78
CA ALA A 157 -2.99 -15.02 -10.45
C ALA A 157 -3.01 -13.73 -9.62
N ALA A 158 -4.08 -13.51 -8.85
CA ALA A 158 -4.15 -12.50 -7.80
C ALA A 158 -4.31 -13.21 -6.44
N LEU A 159 -3.75 -12.62 -5.40
CA LEU A 159 -3.92 -13.10 -4.04
C LEU A 159 -5.41 -13.00 -3.67
N PRO A 160 -6.09 -14.09 -3.28
CA PRO A 160 -7.51 -14.07 -3.00
C PRO A 160 -7.75 -13.67 -1.54
N GLU A 161 -9.02 -13.52 -1.20
CA GLU A 161 -9.44 -13.34 0.18
C GLU A 161 -9.19 -14.59 1.02
N PHE A 162 -8.32 -14.46 2.01
CA PHE A 162 -7.98 -15.50 2.99
C PHE A 162 -8.24 -15.00 4.39
N GLY A 163 -9.52 -14.89 4.73
CA GLY A 163 -9.94 -14.43 6.04
C GLY A 163 -9.53 -12.99 6.31
N ARG A 164 -9.75 -12.48 7.52
CA ARG A 164 -9.54 -11.07 7.88
C ARG A 164 -8.54 -10.95 9.01
N VAL A 165 -7.53 -10.10 8.87
CA VAL A 165 -6.60 -9.68 9.93
C VAL A 165 -6.87 -8.23 10.35
N ASP A 166 -6.42 -7.86 11.54
CA ASP A 166 -6.38 -6.46 12.01
C ASP A 166 -5.27 -5.64 11.33
N THR A 167 -5.35 -4.30 11.43
CA THR A 167 -4.32 -3.39 10.89
C THR A 167 -2.95 -3.60 11.51
N THR A 168 -2.87 -4.19 12.71
CA THR A 168 -1.61 -4.59 13.36
C THR A 168 -0.78 -5.58 12.53
N TRP A 169 -1.39 -6.27 11.56
CA TRP A 169 -0.69 -7.05 10.54
C TRP A 169 0.37 -6.25 9.78
N PHE A 170 0.16 -4.94 9.62
CA PHE A 170 1.04 -4.05 8.88
C PHE A 170 2.13 -3.39 9.75
N ALA A 171 2.23 -3.70 11.04
CA ALA A 171 3.16 -3.04 11.96
C ALA A 171 4.66 -3.21 11.61
N ASP A 172 4.99 -4.29 10.90
CA ASP A 172 6.32 -4.62 10.35
C ASP A 172 6.38 -4.41 8.83
N ALA A 173 5.39 -3.72 8.25
CA ALA A 173 5.29 -3.44 6.83
C ALA A 173 5.76 -2.02 6.48
N ALA A 174 6.07 -1.83 5.21
CA ALA A 174 6.16 -0.52 4.59
C ALA A 174 5.22 -0.42 3.39
N PHE A 175 4.76 0.80 3.10
CA PHE A 175 3.97 1.13 1.91
C PHE A 175 4.79 2.04 1.01
N LEU A 176 5.12 1.58 -0.18
CA LEU A 176 5.82 2.35 -1.21
C LEU A 176 4.83 2.77 -2.29
N GLY A 177 4.71 4.08 -2.52
CA GLY A 177 3.83 4.54 -3.57
C GLY A 177 3.92 6.02 -3.91
N ASP A 178 2.99 6.43 -4.75
CA ASP A 178 2.84 7.81 -5.20
C ASP A 178 1.94 8.64 -4.27
N SER A 179 1.29 9.67 -4.80
CA SER A 179 0.43 10.58 -4.02
C SER A 179 -0.79 9.88 -3.44
N LEU A 180 -1.22 8.74 -4.02
CA LEU A 180 -2.23 7.89 -3.41
C LEU A 180 -1.72 7.28 -2.11
N THR A 181 -0.51 6.72 -2.10
CA THR A 181 0.09 6.18 -0.88
C THR A 181 0.49 7.28 0.11
N ALA A 182 0.82 8.48 -0.37
CA ALA A 182 1.04 9.64 0.48
C ALA A 182 -0.21 10.00 1.31
N GLY A 183 -1.41 9.64 0.84
CA GLY A 183 -2.64 9.81 1.61
C GLY A 183 -2.67 9.06 2.96
N PHE A 184 -1.87 8.00 3.13
CA PHE A 184 -1.75 7.31 4.42
C PHE A 184 -0.97 8.12 5.48
N CYS A 185 -0.18 9.12 5.07
CA CYS A 185 0.65 9.93 5.97
C CYS A 185 -0.17 10.72 7.01
N GLU A 186 0.43 11.00 8.17
CA GLU A 186 -0.19 11.74 9.28
C GLU A 186 -0.57 13.17 8.87
N SER A 187 0.26 13.79 8.03
CA SER A 187 0.01 15.15 7.52
C SER A 187 -1.06 15.22 6.43
N GLU A 188 -1.53 14.09 5.91
CA GLU A 188 -2.56 13.99 4.88
C GLU A 188 -3.91 13.54 5.46
N TYR A 189 -4.28 12.26 5.35
CA TYR A 189 -5.55 11.74 5.87
C TYR A 189 -5.39 10.95 7.18
N ASP A 190 -4.17 10.68 7.65
CA ASP A 190 -3.89 9.96 8.90
C ASP A 190 -4.65 8.62 8.97
N ILE A 191 -4.45 7.80 7.94
CA ILE A 191 -5.15 6.52 7.79
C ILE A 191 -4.42 5.45 8.60
N ASP A 192 -5.14 4.78 9.49
CA ASP A 192 -4.56 3.72 10.32
C ASP A 192 -4.19 2.48 9.50
N VAL A 193 -2.89 2.26 9.37
CA VAL A 193 -2.28 1.03 8.84
C VAL A 193 -1.34 0.42 9.87
N GLY A 194 -1.73 0.44 11.15
CA GLY A 194 -1.07 -0.32 12.22
C GLY A 194 0.36 0.09 12.54
N GLY A 195 0.74 1.33 12.21
CA GLY A 195 2.09 1.85 12.41
C GLY A 195 3.09 1.49 11.30
N ALA A 196 2.63 1.04 10.14
CA ALA A 196 3.48 0.77 8.99
C ALA A 196 4.31 2.00 8.56
N LEU A 197 5.49 1.75 8.00
CA LEU A 197 6.33 2.80 7.42
C LEU A 197 5.72 3.30 6.10
N ILE A 198 5.31 4.57 6.05
CA ILE A 198 4.71 5.16 4.84
C ILE A 198 5.79 5.83 4.00
N CYS A 199 6.14 5.19 2.88
CA CYS A 199 6.98 5.69 1.79
C CYS A 199 6.08 6.13 0.62
N GLY A 200 5.11 7.01 0.90
CA GLY A 200 4.30 7.69 -0.11
C GLY A 200 4.95 9.01 -0.54
N TYR A 201 5.00 9.26 -1.84
CA TYR A 201 5.71 10.42 -2.39
C TYR A 201 4.93 11.15 -3.48
N GLU A 202 5.02 12.47 -3.51
CA GLU A 202 4.35 13.30 -4.53
C GLU A 202 4.98 13.07 -5.92
N GLY A 203 4.16 12.69 -6.91
CA GLY A 203 4.54 12.67 -8.33
C GLY A 203 5.54 11.58 -8.74
N VAL A 204 5.77 10.56 -7.92
CA VAL A 204 6.76 9.52 -8.24
C VAL A 204 6.23 8.50 -9.24
N SER A 205 7.18 7.90 -9.96
CA SER A 205 6.95 6.79 -10.88
C SER A 205 8.05 5.73 -10.72
N PRO A 206 7.97 4.56 -11.39
CA PRO A 206 8.99 3.51 -11.21
C PRO A 206 10.42 3.99 -11.49
N ASN A 207 10.59 4.93 -12.43
CA ASN A 207 11.89 5.52 -12.75
C ASN A 207 12.53 6.26 -11.55
N THR A 208 11.72 6.80 -10.65
CA THR A 208 12.17 7.62 -9.52
C THR A 208 12.84 6.71 -8.49
N ILE A 209 12.25 5.53 -8.28
CA ILE A 209 12.76 4.50 -7.39
C ILE A 209 14.03 3.88 -7.96
N VAL A 210 14.01 3.48 -9.23
CA VAL A 210 15.16 2.87 -9.92
C VAL A 210 16.37 3.82 -9.95
N ASN A 211 16.15 5.10 -10.23
CA ASN A 211 17.23 6.08 -10.32
C ASN A 211 17.63 6.66 -8.97
N ARG A 212 17.04 6.20 -7.87
CA ARG A 212 17.28 6.71 -6.51
C ARG A 212 17.09 8.23 -6.42
N THR A 213 16.13 8.76 -7.18
CA THR A 213 15.85 10.19 -7.23
C THR A 213 15.21 10.62 -5.91
N THR A 214 15.63 11.78 -5.42
CA THR A 214 15.01 12.42 -4.25
C THR A 214 13.54 12.72 -4.54
N ALA A 215 12.67 12.32 -3.62
CA ALA A 215 11.24 12.56 -3.67
C ALA A 215 10.75 13.16 -2.35
N LYS A 216 9.61 13.83 -2.40
CA LYS A 216 9.04 14.52 -1.24
C LYS A 216 8.00 13.65 -0.56
N ASN A 217 8.29 13.23 0.67
CA ASN A 217 7.33 12.63 1.59
C ASN A 217 6.64 13.75 2.41
N PRO A 218 5.30 13.70 2.60
CA PRO A 218 4.58 14.72 3.36
C PRO A 218 5.07 14.91 4.81
N ASP A 219 5.43 13.81 5.50
CA ASP A 219 5.81 13.83 6.92
C ASP A 219 7.31 14.04 7.12
N ARG A 220 8.14 13.40 6.28
CA ARG A 220 9.61 13.37 6.44
C ARG A 220 10.37 14.34 5.54
N GLY A 221 9.73 14.93 4.54
CA GLY A 221 10.36 15.86 3.60
C GLY A 221 11.09 15.15 2.45
N GLU A 222 12.18 15.76 1.98
CA GLU A 222 12.97 15.23 0.86
C GLU A 222 13.86 14.06 1.30
N GLU A 223 13.69 12.92 0.65
CA GLU A 223 14.45 11.70 0.92
C GLU A 223 14.53 10.81 -0.34
N VAL A 224 15.37 9.77 -0.30
CA VAL A 224 15.44 8.76 -1.35
C VAL A 224 14.72 7.51 -0.85
N ALA A 225 13.63 7.14 -1.51
CA ALA A 225 12.76 6.04 -1.07
C ALA A 225 13.51 4.73 -0.83
N MET A 226 14.42 4.40 -1.74
CA MET A 226 15.23 3.18 -1.64
C MET A 226 16.19 3.21 -0.44
N ASP A 227 16.73 4.36 -0.05
CA ASP A 227 17.59 4.48 1.13
C ASP A 227 16.79 4.25 2.42
N VAL A 228 15.58 4.83 2.49
CA VAL A 228 14.68 4.68 3.64
C VAL A 228 14.26 3.22 3.80
N LEU A 229 13.84 2.56 2.72
CA LEU A 229 13.44 1.16 2.74
C LEU A 229 14.64 0.25 3.08
N ALA A 230 15.81 0.49 2.48
CA ALA A 230 17.00 -0.30 2.76
C ALA A 230 17.47 -0.18 4.21
N ALA A 231 17.29 0.99 4.84
CA ALA A 231 17.57 1.18 6.26
C ALA A 231 16.53 0.50 7.18
N ALA A 232 15.27 0.48 6.78
CA ALA A 232 14.18 -0.08 7.58
C ALA A 232 14.08 -1.61 7.51
N GLN A 233 14.41 -2.23 6.37
CA GLN A 233 14.28 -3.68 6.12
C GLN A 233 12.91 -4.24 6.58
N PRO A 234 11.78 -3.72 6.06
CA PRO A 234 10.46 -4.19 6.48
C PRO A 234 10.25 -5.67 6.12
N ALA A 235 9.47 -6.40 6.91
CA ALA A 235 9.15 -7.80 6.57
C ALA A 235 8.22 -7.88 5.35
N LYS A 236 7.38 -6.86 5.16
CA LYS A 236 6.40 -6.76 4.06
C LYS A 236 6.50 -5.40 3.38
N LEU A 237 6.43 -5.37 2.04
CA LEU A 237 6.38 -4.13 1.27
C LEU A 237 5.17 -4.14 0.34
N TYR A 238 4.24 -3.22 0.59
CA TYR A 238 3.08 -2.97 -0.26
C TYR A 238 3.39 -1.87 -1.26
N ILE A 239 3.21 -2.13 -2.55
CA ILE A 239 3.64 -1.26 -3.65
C ILE A 239 2.42 -0.84 -4.46
N LEU A 240 2.17 0.47 -4.57
CA LEU A 240 1.27 1.04 -5.57
C LEU A 240 1.96 2.25 -6.20
N ILE A 241 2.52 2.04 -7.39
CA ILE A 241 3.20 3.08 -8.17
C ILE A 241 2.73 2.95 -9.61
N GLY A 242 2.42 4.08 -10.26
CA GLY A 242 2.34 4.13 -11.72
C GLY A 242 1.33 5.13 -12.26
N THR A 243 0.42 5.61 -11.40
CA THR A 243 -0.61 6.61 -11.75
C THR A 243 -0.01 7.78 -12.52
N ASN A 244 1.07 8.37 -12.01
CA ASN A 244 1.72 9.54 -12.62
C ASN A 244 2.38 9.26 -13.98
N ALA A 245 2.92 8.07 -14.19
CA ALA A 245 3.56 7.71 -15.45
C ALA A 245 2.54 7.43 -16.56
N LEU A 246 1.31 7.08 -16.15
CA LEU A 246 0.27 6.59 -17.04
C LEU A 246 -0.84 7.60 -17.31
N VAL A 247 -0.79 8.81 -16.73
CA VAL A 247 -1.79 9.87 -16.96
C VAL A 247 -2.03 10.12 -18.45
N GLN A 248 -0.96 10.12 -19.25
CA GLN A 248 -1.02 10.27 -20.69
C GLN A 248 -0.85 8.91 -21.38
N THR A 249 -1.39 8.80 -22.59
CA THR A 249 -1.26 7.58 -23.40
C THR A 249 0.15 7.45 -23.98
N GLY A 250 0.59 6.20 -24.19
CA GLY A 250 1.89 5.86 -24.75
C GLY A 250 2.97 5.50 -23.71
N ASN A 251 4.09 4.99 -24.21
CA ASN A 251 5.26 4.54 -23.44
C ASN A 251 5.03 3.32 -22.51
N ASP A 252 3.97 2.54 -22.73
CA ASP A 252 3.59 1.37 -21.91
C ASP A 252 4.74 0.36 -21.78
N GLU A 253 5.44 0.06 -22.87
CA GLU A 253 6.61 -0.82 -22.86
C GLU A 253 7.74 -0.28 -21.97
N SER A 254 8.04 1.02 -22.09
CA SER A 254 9.05 1.66 -21.25
C SER A 254 8.64 1.66 -19.79
N PHE A 255 7.35 1.94 -19.51
CA PHE A 255 6.79 1.87 -18.17
C PHE A 255 6.96 0.48 -17.56
N LEU A 256 6.56 -0.58 -18.27
CA LEU A 256 6.67 -1.96 -17.79
C LEU A 256 8.12 -2.40 -17.61
N ASN A 257 9.03 -1.99 -18.50
CA ASN A 257 10.47 -2.26 -18.35
C ASN A 257 11.03 -1.61 -17.07
N TYR A 258 10.69 -0.35 -16.80
CA TYR A 258 11.07 0.31 -15.55
C TYR A 258 10.39 -0.30 -14.33
N TYR A 259 9.15 -0.79 -14.46
CA TYR A 259 8.44 -1.48 -13.40
C TYR A 259 9.13 -2.79 -13.01
N GLY A 260 9.45 -3.64 -14.00
CA GLY A 260 10.20 -4.88 -13.79
C GLY A 260 11.54 -4.61 -13.11
N ARG A 261 12.28 -3.61 -13.61
CA ARG A 261 13.55 -3.19 -12.99
C ARG A 261 13.37 -2.67 -11.57
N MET A 262 12.32 -1.90 -11.28
CA MET A 262 12.02 -1.45 -9.93
C MET A 262 11.82 -2.63 -8.97
N LEU A 263 11.07 -3.66 -9.39
CA LEU A 263 10.88 -4.87 -8.58
C LEU A 263 12.20 -5.62 -8.35
N ASP A 264 13.06 -5.71 -9.37
CA ASP A 264 14.37 -6.37 -9.26
C ASP A 264 15.32 -5.63 -8.30
N GLU A 265 15.36 -4.29 -8.36
CA GLU A 265 16.16 -3.46 -7.46
C GLU A 265 15.63 -3.53 -6.02
N LEU A 266 14.30 -3.50 -5.83
CA LEU A 266 13.67 -3.66 -4.51
C LEU A 266 14.00 -5.03 -3.92
N ARG A 267 13.88 -6.12 -4.70
CA ARG A 267 14.21 -7.47 -4.24
C ARG A 267 15.68 -7.58 -3.83
N THR A 268 16.57 -6.91 -4.57
CA THR A 268 18.01 -6.88 -4.26
C THR A 268 18.30 -6.12 -2.97
N ALA A 269 17.65 -4.97 -2.76
CA ALA A 269 17.83 -4.14 -1.56
C ALA A 269 17.16 -4.73 -0.31
N LEU A 270 16.12 -5.54 -0.50
CA LEU A 270 15.24 -6.07 0.53
C LEU A 270 15.09 -7.60 0.43
N PRO A 271 16.17 -8.37 0.63
CA PRO A 271 16.21 -9.80 0.31
C PRO A 271 15.24 -10.67 1.14
N ASN A 272 14.85 -10.20 2.33
CA ASN A 272 13.96 -10.92 3.25
C ASN A 272 12.53 -10.37 3.28
N THR A 273 12.18 -9.48 2.35
CA THR A 273 10.89 -8.79 2.33
C THR A 273 9.92 -9.46 1.37
N ALA A 274 8.70 -9.73 1.85
CA ALA A 274 7.59 -10.15 0.99
C ALA A 274 7.04 -8.94 0.23
N LEU A 275 6.97 -9.03 -1.10
CA LEU A 275 6.49 -7.95 -1.96
C LEU A 275 5.02 -8.17 -2.32
N TYR A 276 4.20 -7.16 -2.06
CA TYR A 276 2.78 -7.09 -2.39
C TYR A 276 2.57 -5.96 -3.39
N VAL A 277 2.32 -6.30 -4.65
CA VAL A 277 2.15 -5.32 -5.73
C VAL A 277 0.67 -5.15 -6.00
N GLN A 278 0.19 -3.91 -5.95
CA GLN A 278 -1.22 -3.56 -6.11
C GLN A 278 -1.47 -3.08 -7.53
N SER A 279 -2.61 -3.47 -8.10
CA SER A 279 -3.05 -2.96 -9.39
C SER A 279 -3.28 -1.45 -9.34
N ILE A 280 -2.93 -0.77 -10.43
CA ILE A 280 -3.07 0.68 -10.59
C ILE A 280 -4.55 0.98 -10.79
N LEU A 281 -5.05 1.98 -10.06
CA LEU A 281 -6.45 2.39 -10.14
C LEU A 281 -6.72 3.15 -11.45
N THR A 282 -7.91 2.93 -12.01
CA THR A 282 -8.46 3.77 -13.07
C THR A 282 -8.82 5.14 -12.52
N ALA A 283 -9.02 6.11 -13.41
CA ALA A 283 -9.61 7.38 -13.04
C ALA A 283 -11.13 7.34 -13.26
N THR A 284 -11.85 8.35 -12.77
CA THR A 284 -13.27 8.51 -13.07
C THR A 284 -13.46 8.77 -14.57
N GLN A 285 -14.64 8.44 -15.10
CA GLN A 285 -14.94 8.62 -16.51
C GLN A 285 -14.73 10.07 -17.00
N GLU A 286 -15.14 11.06 -16.21
CA GLU A 286 -14.95 12.48 -16.50
C GLU A 286 -13.45 12.81 -16.63
N THR A 287 -12.64 12.40 -15.65
CA THR A 287 -11.21 12.67 -15.65
C THR A 287 -10.48 11.94 -16.79
N VAL A 288 -10.88 10.73 -17.15
CA VAL A 288 -10.30 10.02 -18.31
C VAL A 288 -10.55 10.79 -19.60
N ASN A 289 -11.75 11.36 -19.79
CA ASN A 289 -12.10 12.08 -21.01
C ASN A 289 -11.37 13.42 -21.13
N ASP A 290 -11.17 14.11 -20.01
CA ASP A 290 -10.73 15.51 -20.02
C ASP A 290 -9.23 15.68 -19.76
N ASP A 291 -8.67 14.93 -18.80
CA ASP A 291 -7.35 15.24 -18.22
C ASP A 291 -6.36 14.06 -18.27
N ALA A 292 -6.84 12.82 -18.08
CA ALA A 292 -6.03 11.63 -17.86
C ALA A 292 -6.45 10.45 -18.76
N PRO A 293 -6.39 10.59 -20.11
CA PRO A 293 -6.83 9.55 -21.03
C PRO A 293 -6.04 8.25 -20.91
N GLY A 294 -4.84 8.29 -20.33
CA GLY A 294 -4.05 7.08 -20.10
C GLY A 294 -4.51 6.24 -18.90
N LEU A 295 -5.37 6.76 -18.02
CA LEU A 295 -5.96 6.01 -16.90
C LEU A 295 -7.30 5.36 -17.26
N ALA A 296 -7.56 5.17 -18.56
CA ALA A 296 -8.74 4.50 -19.07
C ALA A 296 -8.77 2.99 -18.70
N PRO A 297 -9.97 2.40 -18.50
CA PRO A 297 -10.10 1.02 -18.05
C PRO A 297 -9.48 -0.03 -18.99
N ASP A 298 -9.64 0.13 -20.30
CA ASP A 298 -9.13 -0.80 -21.32
C ASP A 298 -7.60 -0.87 -21.32
N ARG A 299 -6.94 0.29 -21.26
CA ARG A 299 -5.48 0.39 -21.17
C ARG A 299 -4.98 -0.14 -19.83
N LEU A 300 -5.58 0.28 -18.72
CA LEU A 300 -5.13 -0.16 -17.41
C LEU A 300 -5.37 -1.64 -17.13
N ALA A 301 -6.41 -2.25 -17.71
CA ALA A 301 -6.58 -3.70 -17.66
C ALA A 301 -5.37 -4.43 -18.28
N THR A 302 -4.89 -3.95 -19.44
CA THR A 302 -3.71 -4.51 -20.11
C THR A 302 -2.43 -4.32 -19.28
N ILE A 303 -2.24 -3.13 -18.72
CA ILE A 303 -1.06 -2.82 -17.90
C ILE A 303 -1.07 -3.61 -16.59
N ASN A 304 -2.21 -3.69 -15.90
CA ASN A 304 -2.34 -4.43 -14.65
C ASN A 304 -2.13 -5.94 -14.87
N ALA A 305 -2.61 -6.49 -15.98
CA ALA A 305 -2.32 -7.87 -16.36
C ALA A 305 -0.81 -8.11 -16.60
N ALA A 306 -0.12 -7.15 -17.23
CA ALA A 306 1.33 -7.23 -17.40
C ALA A 306 2.09 -7.13 -16.06
N ILE A 307 1.66 -6.24 -15.15
CA ILE A 307 2.22 -6.15 -13.79
C ILE A 307 2.00 -7.46 -13.03
N GLN A 308 0.81 -8.06 -13.13
CA GLN A 308 0.51 -9.37 -12.56
C GLN A 308 1.48 -10.45 -13.09
N GLY A 309 1.75 -10.45 -14.40
CA GLY A 309 2.75 -11.33 -15.01
C GLY A 309 4.16 -11.12 -14.41
N LEU A 310 4.61 -9.87 -14.29
CA LEU A 310 5.89 -9.53 -13.66
C LEU A 310 5.97 -10.02 -12.21
N CYS A 311 4.86 -9.96 -11.47
CA CYS A 311 4.78 -10.47 -10.10
C CYS A 311 4.94 -11.99 -10.04
N ALA A 312 4.24 -12.71 -10.92
CA ALA A 312 4.32 -14.15 -11.01
C ALA A 312 5.75 -14.63 -11.32
N GLU A 313 6.43 -13.98 -12.28
CA GLU A 313 7.82 -14.29 -12.63
C GLU A 313 8.81 -14.09 -11.48
N ARG A 314 8.51 -13.16 -10.56
CA ARG A 314 9.42 -12.73 -9.47
C ARG A 314 9.03 -13.26 -8.11
N GLY A 315 7.95 -14.04 -8.01
CA GLY A 315 7.40 -14.51 -6.74
C GLY A 315 6.94 -13.37 -5.83
N CYS A 316 6.33 -12.34 -6.41
CA CYS A 316 5.62 -11.28 -5.67
C CYS A 316 4.13 -11.65 -5.58
N TYR A 317 3.46 -11.21 -4.52
CA TYR A 317 2.01 -11.28 -4.44
C TYR A 317 1.40 -10.13 -5.26
N PHE A 318 0.43 -10.44 -6.11
CA PHE A 318 -0.35 -9.43 -6.82
C PHE A 318 -1.70 -9.23 -6.13
N LEU A 319 -2.09 -7.98 -5.91
CA LEU A 319 -3.32 -7.56 -5.27
C LEU A 319 -4.15 -6.80 -6.32
N ASP A 320 -5.28 -7.36 -6.74
CA ASP A 320 -6.15 -6.70 -7.70
C ASP A 320 -7.07 -5.66 -7.05
N LEU A 321 -6.44 -4.58 -6.55
CA LEU A 321 -7.12 -3.49 -5.88
C LEU A 321 -8.08 -2.74 -6.81
N ASN A 322 -7.73 -2.54 -8.08
CA ASN A 322 -8.54 -1.85 -9.08
C ASN A 322 -9.97 -2.41 -9.17
N ALA A 323 -10.11 -3.75 -9.17
CA ALA A 323 -11.42 -4.41 -9.23
C ALA A 323 -12.38 -3.98 -8.11
N GLU A 324 -11.86 -3.58 -6.94
CA GLU A 324 -12.66 -3.11 -5.81
C GLU A 324 -13.16 -1.67 -5.94
N PHE A 325 -12.46 -0.88 -6.76
CA PHE A 325 -12.70 0.55 -6.92
C PHE A 325 -13.38 0.89 -8.24
N SER A 326 -13.53 -0.09 -9.11
CA SER A 326 -14.13 0.09 -10.43
C SER A 326 -15.65 -0.11 -10.42
N ASP A 327 -16.34 0.71 -11.22
CA ASP A 327 -17.74 0.51 -11.58
C ASP A 327 -17.90 -0.59 -12.65
N ASP A 328 -19.14 -0.87 -13.07
CA ASP A 328 -19.44 -1.89 -14.09
C ASP A 328 -18.77 -1.62 -15.45
N SER A 329 -18.33 -0.37 -15.70
CA SER A 329 -17.62 0.05 -16.91
C SER A 329 -16.09 0.09 -16.71
N GLY A 330 -15.60 -0.24 -15.52
CA GLY A 330 -14.18 -0.25 -15.17
C GLY A 330 -13.60 1.09 -14.71
N TYR A 331 -14.42 2.15 -14.60
CA TYR A 331 -13.95 3.46 -14.14
C TYR A 331 -13.99 3.56 -12.61
N LEU A 332 -13.17 4.43 -12.04
CA LEU A 332 -13.17 4.66 -10.60
C LEU A 332 -14.54 5.14 -10.11
N LEU A 333 -15.08 4.45 -9.10
CA LEU A 333 -16.31 4.81 -8.41
C LEU A 333 -16.20 6.23 -7.83
N THR A 334 -17.11 7.10 -8.25
CA THR A 334 -17.13 8.52 -7.86
C THR A 334 -17.31 8.72 -6.35
N ASP A 335 -17.99 7.80 -5.65
CA ASP A 335 -18.14 7.82 -4.19
C ASP A 335 -16.80 7.66 -3.44
N TYR A 336 -15.80 7.06 -4.08
CA TYR A 336 -14.46 6.89 -3.55
C TYR A 336 -13.45 7.90 -4.11
N ALA A 337 -13.82 8.69 -5.11
CA ALA A 337 -12.94 9.66 -5.75
C ALA A 337 -13.09 11.07 -5.19
N GLN A 338 -11.97 11.78 -5.07
CA GLN A 338 -11.94 13.23 -4.91
C GLN A 338 -12.39 13.91 -6.20
N PRO A 339 -12.69 15.23 -6.17
CA PRO A 339 -13.11 15.95 -7.38
C PRO A 339 -12.13 15.96 -8.55
N ASP A 340 -10.87 15.55 -8.35
CA ASP A 340 -9.91 15.39 -9.44
C ASP A 340 -10.05 14.04 -10.18
N GLY A 341 -10.89 13.14 -9.66
CA GLY A 341 -11.17 11.82 -10.22
C GLY A 341 -10.00 10.84 -10.20
N VAL A 342 -8.94 11.14 -9.42
CA VAL A 342 -7.77 10.27 -9.26
C VAL A 342 -7.51 9.96 -7.79
N HIS A 343 -7.49 10.97 -6.91
CA HIS A 343 -7.21 10.76 -5.50
C HIS A 343 -8.43 10.20 -4.78
N LEU A 344 -8.19 9.43 -3.71
CA LEU A 344 -9.27 8.81 -2.96
C LEU A 344 -9.82 9.70 -1.84
N THR A 345 -11.10 9.49 -1.52
CA THR A 345 -11.73 9.98 -0.30
C THR A 345 -11.30 9.15 0.91
N VAL A 346 -11.58 9.64 2.12
CA VAL A 346 -11.34 8.87 3.36
C VAL A 346 -12.11 7.54 3.35
N SER A 347 -13.32 7.52 2.80
CA SER A 347 -14.06 6.26 2.61
C SER A 347 -13.35 5.33 1.63
N GLY A 348 -12.75 5.88 0.56
CA GLY A 348 -11.91 5.13 -0.37
C GLY A 348 -10.70 4.51 0.33
N TYR A 349 -9.95 5.26 1.14
CA TYR A 349 -8.83 4.72 1.91
C TYR A 349 -9.26 3.66 2.92
N ASN A 350 -10.39 3.83 3.61
CA ASN A 350 -10.92 2.80 4.51
C ASN A 350 -11.28 1.51 3.77
N LYS A 351 -11.86 1.63 2.56
CA LYS A 351 -12.11 0.47 1.70
C LYS A 351 -10.81 -0.20 1.27
N TRP A 352 -9.79 0.58 0.93
CA TRP A 352 -8.46 0.08 0.58
C TRP A 352 -7.84 -0.71 1.73
N VAL A 353 -7.77 -0.15 2.94
CA VAL A 353 -7.24 -0.86 4.11
C VAL A 353 -8.04 -2.13 4.39
N SER A 354 -9.37 -2.07 4.30
CA SER A 354 -10.23 -3.24 4.50
C SER A 354 -9.93 -4.37 3.51
N TYR A 355 -9.67 -4.04 2.23
CA TYR A 355 -9.26 -4.99 1.21
C TYR A 355 -7.91 -5.64 1.56
N LEU A 356 -6.91 -4.84 1.96
CA LEU A 356 -5.60 -5.37 2.35
C LEU A 356 -5.68 -6.29 3.58
N CYS A 357 -6.57 -6.00 4.51
CA CYS A 357 -6.84 -6.83 5.68
C CYS A 357 -7.45 -8.20 5.34
N THR A 358 -8.02 -8.38 4.15
CA THR A 358 -8.59 -9.67 3.72
C THR A 358 -7.73 -10.42 2.72
N HIS A 359 -6.82 -9.72 2.04
CA HIS A 359 -5.98 -10.26 0.98
C HIS A 359 -4.56 -10.49 1.50
N VAL A 360 -4.42 -11.48 2.38
CA VAL A 360 -3.14 -11.92 2.95
C VAL A 360 -2.83 -13.36 2.53
N PRO A 361 -1.57 -13.78 2.34
CA PRO A 361 -1.24 -15.16 2.00
C PRO A 361 -1.70 -16.08 3.11
N TYR A 362 -2.38 -17.16 2.74
CA TYR A 362 -2.86 -18.10 3.73
C TYR A 362 -1.69 -18.65 4.56
N ASN A 363 -1.82 -18.51 5.87
CA ASN A 363 -1.02 -19.22 6.85
C ASN A 363 -1.93 -19.52 8.05
N LYS A 364 -1.93 -20.77 8.53
CA LYS A 364 -2.72 -21.19 9.69
C LYS A 364 -2.42 -20.40 10.97
N ASN A 365 -1.23 -19.81 11.04
CA ASN A 365 -0.75 -19.02 12.17
C ASN A 365 -1.00 -17.52 12.01
N ASN A 366 -1.60 -17.07 10.91
CA ASN A 366 -1.97 -15.66 10.78
C ASN A 366 -2.94 -15.25 11.90
N PRO A 367 -2.90 -13.98 12.34
CA PRO A 367 -3.77 -13.46 13.37
C PRO A 367 -5.16 -13.14 12.79
N TYR A 368 -5.84 -14.14 12.25
CA TYR A 368 -7.20 -13.96 11.75
C TYR A 368 -8.13 -13.53 12.89
N GLN A 369 -9.05 -12.63 12.59
CA GLN A 369 -10.08 -12.18 13.51
C GLN A 369 -11.11 -13.28 13.77
N ALA A 370 -11.64 -13.33 15.00
CA ALA A 370 -12.73 -14.23 15.34
C ALA A 370 -13.94 -13.99 14.43
N GLY A 371 -14.53 -15.09 13.93
CA GLY A 371 -15.63 -15.06 12.97
C GLY A 371 -15.19 -14.99 11.50
N SER A 372 -13.88 -14.91 11.23
CA SER A 372 -13.35 -15.05 9.87
C SER A 372 -13.33 -16.51 9.42
N THR A 373 -13.50 -16.75 8.11
CA THR A 373 -13.54 -18.09 7.48
C THR A 373 -12.37 -19.00 7.87
N TYR A 374 -11.18 -18.43 8.07
CA TYR A 374 -9.94 -19.17 8.38
C TYR A 374 -9.50 -18.99 9.84
N TYR A 375 -10.35 -18.43 10.69
CA TYR A 375 -10.06 -18.32 12.12
C TYR A 375 -9.99 -19.72 12.75
N LEU A 376 -8.91 -19.96 13.50
CA LEU A 376 -8.73 -21.15 14.31
C LEU A 376 -8.62 -20.72 15.78
N SER A 377 -9.40 -21.35 16.66
CA SER A 377 -9.21 -21.18 18.11
C SER A 377 -7.86 -21.75 18.54
N ASP A 378 -7.34 -21.30 19.68
CA ASP A 378 -6.03 -21.75 20.19
C ASP A 378 -5.99 -23.28 20.38
N ASP A 379 -7.06 -23.88 20.90
CA ASP A 379 -7.21 -25.33 21.04
C ASP A 379 -7.06 -26.07 19.70
N VAL A 380 -7.60 -25.49 18.61
CA VAL A 380 -7.53 -26.08 17.27
C VAL A 380 -6.15 -25.87 16.65
N LYS A 381 -5.52 -24.71 16.90
CA LYS A 381 -4.14 -24.45 16.47
C LYS A 381 -3.16 -25.44 17.11
N GLU A 382 -3.34 -25.75 18.40
CA GLU A 382 -2.53 -26.74 19.11
C GLU A 382 -2.72 -28.15 18.51
N LEU A 383 -3.97 -28.53 18.22
CA LEU A 383 -4.28 -29.82 17.58
C LEU A 383 -3.67 -29.96 16.18
N LEU A 384 -3.55 -28.84 15.45
CA LEU A 384 -3.02 -28.77 14.09
C LEU A 384 -1.54 -28.39 14.04
N ALA A 385 -0.86 -28.29 15.18
CA ALA A 385 0.54 -27.84 15.26
C ALA A 385 1.48 -28.81 14.52
N ASP A 386 1.21 -30.11 14.60
CA ASP A 386 2.02 -31.18 14.00
C ASP A 386 1.74 -31.42 12.51
N LEU A 387 0.69 -30.80 11.96
CA LEU A 387 0.41 -30.86 10.53
C LEU A 387 1.26 -29.81 9.79
N PRO A 388 1.86 -30.15 8.64
CA PRO A 388 2.73 -29.24 7.90
C PRO A 388 2.06 -27.93 7.48
#